data_AF-A0A937TZ96-F1
#
_entry.id   AF-A0A937TZ96-F1
#
_cell.length_a   1.000
_cell.length_b   1.000
_cell.length_c   1.000
_cell.angle_alpha   90.00
_cell.angle_beta   90.00
_cell.angle_gamma   90.00
#
_symmetry.space_group_name_H-M   'P 1'
#
loop_
_entity.id
_entity.type
_entity.pdbx_description
1 polymer ?
#
loop_
_entity_poly.entity_id
_entity_poly.type
_entity_poly.pdbx_seq_one_letter_code
_entity_poly.pdbx_strand_id
1 'polypeptide(L)'
;MRLKRVILMFILLGGFCLSGLVRAEVFEVMATVETDPVPHAGDRADDATVWVHPTDPNRSVIIGTDKDDTAGGLVVYDLAGKQMSFTTGGKMNNVDVRYNFPLGGKEVDIIAVGNRTDDSIAVYTID
;
A
#
# COMPACT_ATOMS: atom_id res chain seq x y z
N MET A 1 -29.51 -74.97 12.65
CA MET A 1 -30.02 -73.87 13.49
C MET A 1 -29.34 -72.58 13.03
N ARG A 2 -30.07 -71.63 12.43
CA ARG A 2 -29.50 -70.38 11.88
C ARG A 2 -30.02 -69.19 12.68
N LEU A 3 -29.13 -68.49 13.38
CA LEU A 3 -29.44 -67.23 14.05
C LEU A 3 -29.43 -66.08 13.01
N LYS A 4 -30.47 -65.23 13.05
CA LYS A 4 -30.55 -63.99 12.27
C LYS A 4 -29.99 -62.84 13.13
N ARG A 5 -29.04 -62.08 12.59
CA ARG A 5 -28.58 -60.82 13.20
C ARG A 5 -29.61 -59.73 12.92
N VAL A 6 -30.07 -59.05 13.96
CA VAL A 6 -30.83 -57.80 13.87
C VAL A 6 -29.82 -56.66 13.98
N ILE A 7 -29.72 -55.82 12.95
CA ILE A 7 -28.93 -54.58 13.01
C ILE A 7 -29.88 -53.48 13.45
N LEU A 8 -29.65 -52.95 14.66
CA LEU A 8 -30.32 -51.78 15.19
C LEU A 8 -29.69 -50.54 14.53
N MET A 9 -30.45 -49.86 13.67
CA MET A 9 -29.99 -48.66 12.96
C MET A 9 -30.22 -47.43 13.85
N PHE A 10 -29.15 -46.92 14.46
CA PHE A 10 -29.17 -45.59 15.09
C PHE A 10 -29.20 -44.54 13.98
N ILE A 11 -30.33 -43.85 13.83
CA ILE A 11 -30.40 -42.65 13.00
C ILE A 11 -29.74 -41.52 13.81
N LEU A 12 -28.47 -41.22 13.51
CA LEU A 12 -27.89 -39.93 13.87
C LEU A 12 -28.58 -38.87 12.99
N LEU A 13 -29.41 -38.01 13.58
CA LEU A 13 -29.74 -36.72 12.98
C LEU A 13 -28.46 -35.87 12.96
N GLY A 14 -27.65 -36.03 11.92
CA GLY A 14 -26.60 -35.08 11.59
C GLY A 14 -27.25 -33.78 11.15
N GLY A 15 -27.21 -32.75 12.01
CA GLY A 15 -27.56 -31.40 11.65
C GLY A 15 -26.71 -30.95 10.47
N PHE A 16 -27.31 -30.87 9.29
CA PHE A 16 -26.69 -30.31 8.09
C PHE A 16 -26.62 -28.80 8.29
N CYS A 17 -25.55 -28.31 8.90
CA CYS A 17 -25.22 -26.90 8.87
C CYS A 17 -24.75 -26.61 7.44
N LEU A 18 -25.70 -26.23 6.58
CA LEU A 18 -25.43 -25.76 5.23
C LEU A 18 -24.80 -24.36 5.35
N SER A 19 -23.55 -24.28 5.79
CA SER A 19 -22.76 -23.07 5.59
C SER A 19 -22.54 -22.94 4.09
N GLY A 20 -23.44 -22.22 3.42
CA GLY A 20 -23.25 -21.81 2.05
C GLY A 20 -21.90 -21.13 1.95
N LEU A 21 -20.95 -21.78 1.27
CA LEU A 21 -19.72 -21.14 0.82
C LEU A 21 -20.15 -20.02 -0.12
N VAL A 22 -20.28 -18.81 0.40
CA VAL A 22 -20.27 -17.61 -0.42
C VAL A 22 -18.86 -17.54 -0.98
N ARG A 23 -18.69 -18.08 -2.19
CA ARG A 23 -17.45 -17.89 -2.93
C ARG A 23 -17.44 -16.43 -3.34
N ALA A 24 -16.52 -15.65 -2.75
CA ALA A 24 -16.26 -14.31 -3.22
C ALA A 24 -16.01 -14.38 -4.74
N GLU A 25 -16.75 -13.59 -5.50
CA GLU A 25 -16.50 -13.45 -6.91
C GLU A 25 -15.14 -12.74 -7.07
N VAL A 26 -14.18 -13.44 -7.65
CA VAL A 26 -12.84 -12.89 -7.91
C VAL A 26 -12.87 -12.31 -9.31
N PHE A 27 -12.66 -11.00 -9.41
CA PHE A 27 -12.43 -10.33 -10.69
C PHE A 27 -10.98 -9.83 -10.73
N GLU A 28 -10.37 -9.95 -11.90
CA GLU A 28 -9.00 -9.47 -12.14
C GLU A 28 -9.04 -8.11 -12.83
N VAL A 29 -8.12 -7.24 -12.44
CA VAL A 29 -7.87 -5.95 -13.09
C VAL A 29 -6.41 -5.89 -13.51
N MET A 30 -6.15 -5.28 -14.66
CA MET A 30 -4.80 -5.09 -15.16
C MET A 30 -4.34 -3.66 -14.86
N ALA A 31 -3.10 -3.52 -14.39
CA ALA A 31 -2.46 -2.22 -14.34
C ALA A 31 -2.31 -1.65 -15.76
N THR A 32 -2.45 -0.34 -15.90
CA THR A 32 -2.22 0.36 -17.18
C THR A 32 -0.81 0.94 -17.27
N VAL A 33 -0.18 1.20 -16.12
CA VAL A 33 1.15 1.80 -15.96
C VAL A 33 1.81 1.18 -14.72
N GLU A 34 3.14 1.08 -14.73
CA GLU A 34 3.98 0.79 -13.56
C GLU A 34 5.09 1.85 -13.47
N THR A 35 5.63 2.09 -12.27
CA THR A 35 6.73 3.03 -12.11
C THR A 35 8.06 2.43 -12.58
N ASP A 36 9.01 3.30 -12.91
CA ASP A 36 10.42 2.91 -12.92
C ASP A 36 10.78 2.23 -11.58
N PRO A 37 11.70 1.25 -11.56
CA PRO A 37 12.13 0.62 -10.31
C PRO A 37 12.79 1.64 -9.36
N VAL A 38 12.60 1.44 -8.06
CA VAL A 38 13.36 2.18 -7.04
C VAL A 38 14.88 1.99 -7.22
N PRO A 39 15.71 2.95 -6.80
CA PRO A 39 17.17 2.87 -7.02
C PRO A 39 17.86 1.68 -6.36
N HIS A 40 17.35 1.18 -5.23
CA HIS A 40 17.97 0.08 -4.50
C HIS A 40 17.25 -1.26 -4.75
N ALA A 41 18.03 -2.34 -4.84
CA ALA A 41 17.50 -3.68 -5.09
C ALA A 41 16.96 -4.36 -3.82
N GLY A 42 16.04 -5.30 -4.01
CA GLY A 42 15.44 -6.11 -2.95
C GLY A 42 14.13 -5.52 -2.44
N ASP A 43 13.80 -5.82 -1.18
CA ASP A 43 12.61 -5.29 -0.51
C ASP A 43 12.83 -3.81 -0.16
N ARG A 44 12.46 -2.92 -1.09
CA ARG A 44 12.81 -1.49 -1.06
C ARG A 44 11.63 -0.57 -1.35
N ALA A 45 10.85 -0.83 -2.39
CA ALA A 45 9.56 -0.13 -2.56
C ALA A 45 8.58 -0.63 -1.49
N ASP A 46 7.96 0.27 -0.71
CA ASP A 46 7.10 -0.11 0.43
C ASP A 46 5.72 0.57 0.40
N ASP A 47 5.69 1.91 0.37
CA ASP A 47 4.46 2.70 0.45
C ASP A 47 4.43 3.80 -0.61
N ALA A 48 3.22 4.24 -0.97
CA ALA A 48 3.03 5.30 -1.94
C ALA A 48 1.84 6.20 -1.61
N THR A 49 1.97 7.48 -1.94
CA THR A 49 0.89 8.46 -1.90
C THR A 49 0.82 9.22 -3.23
N VAL A 50 -0.32 9.83 -3.52
CA VAL A 50 -0.53 10.65 -4.72
C VAL A 50 -0.73 12.09 -4.29
N TRP A 51 0.18 12.97 -4.70
CA TRP A 51 -0.04 14.40 -4.59
C TRP A 51 -0.78 14.90 -5.83
N VAL A 52 -1.98 15.45 -5.62
CA VAL A 52 -2.80 15.99 -6.70
C VAL A 52 -2.46 17.47 -6.88
N HIS A 53 -1.95 17.83 -8.05
CA HIS A 53 -1.60 19.21 -8.35
C HIS A 53 -2.87 20.09 -8.35
N PRO A 54 -2.89 21.24 -7.64
CA PRO A 54 -4.12 21.94 -7.27
C PRO A 54 -4.92 22.52 -8.45
N THR A 55 -4.25 22.79 -9.58
CA THR A 55 -4.88 23.44 -10.75
C THR A 55 -4.76 22.65 -12.06
N ASP A 56 -3.96 21.58 -12.09
CA ASP A 56 -3.68 20.81 -13.30
C ASP A 56 -3.40 19.36 -12.93
N PRO A 57 -4.43 18.49 -12.92
CA PRO A 57 -4.27 17.10 -12.51
C PRO A 57 -3.22 16.31 -13.31
N ASN A 58 -2.86 16.72 -14.52
CA ASN A 58 -1.82 16.06 -15.31
C ASN A 58 -0.39 16.29 -14.76
N ARG A 59 -0.24 17.28 -13.87
CA ARG A 59 1.00 17.59 -13.16
C ARG A 59 1.07 16.94 -11.76
N SER A 60 0.09 16.11 -11.42
CA SER A 60 0.12 15.32 -10.19
C SER A 60 1.29 14.34 -10.22
N VAL A 61 1.77 13.94 -9.04
CA VAL A 61 2.89 13.01 -8.91
C VAL A 61 2.56 11.87 -7.98
N ILE A 62 3.22 10.73 -8.21
CA ILE A 62 3.25 9.62 -7.27
C ILE A 62 4.51 9.78 -6.43
N ILE A 63 4.37 9.69 -5.11
CA ILE A 63 5.47 9.78 -4.17
C ILE A 63 5.55 8.43 -3.46
N GLY A 64 6.64 7.71 -3.68
CA GLY A 64 6.92 6.44 -3.04
C GLY A 64 8.07 6.52 -2.05
N THR A 65 8.22 5.47 -1.25
CA THR A 65 9.41 5.27 -0.40
C THR A 65 10.34 4.21 -0.96
N ASP A 66 11.64 4.48 -0.86
CA ASP A 66 12.68 3.46 -0.89
C ASP A 66 13.16 3.25 0.55
N LYS A 67 12.79 2.12 1.15
CA LYS A 67 13.08 1.80 2.56
C LYS A 67 14.49 1.25 2.81
N ASP A 68 15.44 1.45 1.90
CA ASP A 68 16.82 1.02 2.12
C ASP A 68 17.38 1.51 3.48
N ASP A 69 18.09 0.61 4.17
CA ASP A 69 18.58 0.88 5.52
C ASP A 69 19.78 1.83 5.57
N THR A 70 20.39 2.14 4.44
CA THR A 70 21.62 2.95 4.36
C THR A 70 21.46 4.19 3.49
N ALA A 71 20.65 4.10 2.43
CA ALA A 71 20.49 5.13 1.41
C ALA A 71 19.03 5.35 1.01
N GLY A 72 18.08 4.98 1.89
CA GLY A 72 16.64 5.16 1.64
C GLY A 72 16.21 6.63 1.53
N GLY A 73 14.97 6.82 1.10
CA GLY A 73 14.46 8.14 0.75
C GLY A 73 13.06 8.15 0.15
N LEU A 74 12.68 9.34 -0.33
CA LEU A 74 11.47 9.54 -1.13
C LEU A 74 11.82 9.48 -2.62
N VAL A 75 10.97 8.81 -3.40
CA VAL A 75 11.06 8.76 -4.86
C VAL A 75 9.82 9.42 -5.44
N VAL A 76 10.01 10.34 -6.38
CA VAL A 76 8.90 11.05 -7.05
C VAL A 76 8.82 10.60 -8.49
N TYR A 77 7.61 10.22 -8.93
CA TYR A 77 7.32 9.79 -10.29
C TYR A 77 6.23 10.65 -10.92
N ASP A 78 6.29 10.81 -12.24
CA ASP A 78 5.17 11.33 -13.01
C ASP A 78 4.04 10.28 -13.12
N LEU A 79 2.88 10.67 -13.68
CA LEU A 79 1.75 9.76 -13.87
C LEU A 79 1.99 8.68 -14.94
N ALA A 80 3.05 8.79 -15.74
CA ALA A 80 3.49 7.74 -16.66
C ALA A 80 4.47 6.75 -15.99
N GLY A 81 4.75 6.93 -14.70
CA GLY A 81 5.61 6.08 -13.90
C GLY A 81 7.09 6.44 -13.97
N LYS A 82 7.47 7.47 -14.72
CA LYS A 82 8.88 7.83 -14.87
C LYS A 82 9.41 8.52 -13.62
N GLN A 83 10.57 8.09 -13.12
CA GLN A 83 11.20 8.73 -11.98
C GLN A 83 11.63 10.16 -12.35
N MET A 84 11.13 11.13 -11.58
CA MET A 84 11.46 12.55 -11.70
C MET A 84 12.60 12.94 -10.76
N SER A 85 12.59 12.44 -9.53
CA SER A 85 13.60 12.74 -8.51
C SER A 85 13.69 11.68 -7.42
N PHE A 86 14.80 11.74 -6.68
CA PHE A 86 15.02 10.96 -5.46
C PHE A 86 15.58 11.89 -4.38
N THR A 87 15.02 11.85 -3.18
CA THR A 87 15.48 12.62 -2.01
C THR A 87 15.93 11.65 -0.93
N THR A 88 17.24 11.56 -0.71
CA THR A 88 17.81 10.75 0.38
C THR A 88 17.37 11.31 1.73
N GLY A 89 16.94 10.42 2.63
CA GLY A 89 16.48 10.81 3.96
C GLY A 89 16.69 9.76 5.05
N GLY A 90 17.52 8.75 4.77
CA GLY A 90 17.80 7.65 5.70
C GLY A 90 16.76 6.54 5.59
N LYS A 91 16.49 5.86 6.70
CA LYS A 91 15.61 4.68 6.77
C LYS A 91 14.11 5.04 6.74
N MET A 92 13.66 5.69 5.67
CA MET A 92 12.25 6.03 5.48
C MET A 92 11.36 4.77 5.32
N ASN A 93 10.07 4.87 5.66
CA ASN A 93 9.14 3.73 5.54
C ASN A 93 7.81 4.08 4.86
N ASN A 94 6.87 4.69 5.58
CA ASN A 94 5.55 5.04 5.06
C ASN A 94 5.42 6.53 4.83
N VAL A 95 4.71 6.92 3.77
CA VAL A 95 4.58 8.29 3.32
C VAL A 95 3.11 8.66 3.11
N ASP A 96 2.74 9.86 3.52
CA ASP A 96 1.40 10.40 3.28
C ASP A 96 1.47 11.90 2.98
N VAL A 97 0.44 12.43 2.31
CA VAL A 97 0.34 13.84 1.91
C VAL A 97 -0.90 14.50 2.52
N ARG A 98 -0.75 15.72 3.01
CA ARG A 98 -1.88 16.56 3.47
C ARG A 98 -1.76 17.95 2.88
N TYR A 99 -2.92 18.50 2.54
CA TYR A 99 -3.02 19.74 1.78
C TYR A 99 -3.29 20.93 2.68
N ASN A 100 -2.94 22.13 2.19
CA ASN A 100 -3.28 23.42 2.80
C ASN A 100 -2.86 23.56 4.28
N PHE A 101 -1.71 23.01 4.64
CA PHE A 101 -1.15 23.15 5.98
C PHE A 101 -0.70 24.61 6.22
N PRO A 102 -1.11 25.26 7.32
CA PRO A 102 -0.71 26.64 7.59
C PRO A 102 0.74 26.71 8.09
N LEU A 103 1.63 27.29 7.29
CA LEU A 103 3.05 27.48 7.60
C LEU A 103 3.50 28.91 7.29
N GLY A 104 3.90 29.67 8.32
CA GLY A 104 4.44 31.02 8.12
C GLY A 104 3.48 32.01 7.44
N GLY A 105 2.17 31.85 7.63
CA GLY A 105 1.14 32.68 6.99
C GLY A 105 0.78 32.28 5.56
N LYS A 106 1.27 31.14 5.08
CA LYS A 106 0.91 30.54 3.79
C LYS A 106 0.29 29.15 4.00
N GLU A 107 -0.55 28.73 3.07
CA GLU A 107 -0.97 27.34 2.95
C GLU A 107 0.03 26.60 2.06
N VAL A 108 0.52 25.45 2.55
CA VAL A 108 1.45 24.58 1.83
C VAL A 108 0.96 23.14 1.89
N ASP A 109 1.25 22.36 0.87
CA ASP A 109 1.05 20.92 0.94
C ASP A 109 2.26 20.29 1.62
N ILE A 110 2.01 19.34 2.52
CA ILE A 110 3.05 18.66 3.29
C ILE A 110 3.06 17.18 2.98
N ILE A 111 4.25 16.63 2.88
CA ILE A 111 4.53 15.20 2.80
C ILE A 111 5.16 14.78 4.11
N ALA A 112 4.55 13.86 4.82
CA ALA A 112 5.06 13.31 6.07
C ALA A 112 5.52 11.87 5.85
N VAL A 113 6.71 11.53 6.35
CA VAL A 113 7.29 10.20 6.21
C VAL A 113 7.93 9.72 7.52
N GLY A 114 7.65 8.49 7.91
CA GLY A 114 8.28 7.87 9.08
C GLY A 114 9.76 7.56 8.80
N ASN A 115 10.65 7.98 9.70
CA ASN A 115 12.10 7.76 9.58
C ASN A 115 12.62 6.88 10.71
N ARG A 116 13.03 5.65 10.39
CA ARG A 116 13.59 4.67 11.33
C ARG A 116 15.06 4.93 11.67
N THR A 117 15.68 5.97 11.11
CA THR A 117 17.08 6.33 11.41
C THR A 117 17.21 6.84 12.84
N ASP A 118 16.25 7.66 13.26
CA ASP A 118 16.22 8.40 14.51
C ASP A 118 14.83 8.40 15.17
N ASP A 119 13.96 7.46 14.77
CA ASP A 119 12.59 7.27 15.27
C ASP A 119 11.73 8.55 15.19
N SER A 120 11.79 9.22 14.03
CA SER A 120 11.14 10.52 13.81
C SER A 120 10.11 10.49 12.66
N ILE A 121 9.42 11.61 12.50
CA ILE A 121 8.63 11.91 11.30
C ILE A 121 9.32 13.07 10.59
N ALA A 122 9.80 12.84 9.38
CA ALA A 122 10.29 13.90 8.51
C ALA A 122 9.13 14.54 7.76
N VAL A 123 9.19 15.87 7.56
CA VAL A 123 8.15 16.64 6.87
C VAL A 123 8.78 17.46 5.77
N TYR A 124 8.23 17.34 4.57
CA TYR A 124 8.65 18.07 3.37
C TYR A 124 7.50 18.90 2.83
N THR A 125 7.81 19.99 2.15
CA THR A 125 6.86 20.68 1.25
C THR A 125 7.09 20.22 -0.19
N ILE A 126 6.09 20.39 -1.04
CA ILE A 126 6.16 20.15 -2.48
C ILE A 126 5.90 21.46 -3.24
N ASP A 127 6.65 21.66 -4.32
CA ASP A 127 6.64 22.86 -5.17
C ASP A 127 6.05 22.57 -6.56
#